data_AF-W7C2W7-F1
#
_entry.id   AF-W7C2W7-F1
#
_cell.length_a   1.000
_cell.length_b   1.000
_cell.length_c   1.000
_cell.angle_alpha   90.00
_cell.angle_beta   90.00
_cell.angle_gamma   90.00
#
_symmetry.space_group_name_H-M   'P 1'
#
loop_
_entity.id
_entity.type
_entity.pdbx_description
1 polymer ?
#
loop_
_entity_poly.entity_id
_entity_poly.type
_entity_poly.pdbx_seq_one_letter_code
_entity_poly.pdbx_strand_id
1 'polypeptide(L)'
;MDYSNMLADINKALDSAIKLGSKHAIDSLQSEKKYIERQAQLTLLRAELEQKTNEISTKTKEILSGNTRLFEEWFHELTNIENQLKISFESKTGQAIGTSLMNKRNTLCQYYGQDYRELQNGFKVRPIS
;
A
#
# COMPACT_ATOMS: atom_id res chain seq x y z
N MET A 1 -5.23 -17.88 16.78
CA MET A 1 -5.81 -19.24 16.91
C MET A 1 -4.81 -20.23 16.38
N ASP A 2 -4.66 -21.37 17.05
CA ASP A 2 -3.77 -22.45 16.61
C ASP A 2 -4.58 -23.55 15.90
N TYR A 3 -4.74 -23.38 14.59
CA TYR A 3 -5.48 -24.35 13.77
C TYR A 3 -4.77 -25.71 13.65
N SER A 4 -3.46 -25.78 13.91
CA SER A 4 -2.72 -27.05 13.87
C SER A 4 -3.13 -27.94 15.03
N ASN A 5 -3.17 -27.38 16.24
CA ASN A 5 -3.64 -28.09 17.42
C ASN A 5 -5.12 -28.50 17.29
N MET A 6 -5.97 -27.61 16.78
CA MET A 6 -7.39 -27.92 16.56
C MET A 6 -7.61 -29.05 15.54
N LEU A 7 -6.82 -29.10 14.45
CA LEU A 7 -6.88 -30.20 13.49
C LEU A 7 -6.37 -31.51 14.09
N ALA A 8 -5.34 -31.46 14.94
CA ALA A 8 -4.83 -32.64 15.64
C ALA A 8 -5.89 -33.23 16.58
N ASP A 9 -6.61 -32.37 17.32
CA ASP A 9 -7.67 -32.79 18.23
C ASP A 9 -8.87 -33.38 17.48
N ILE A 10 -9.29 -32.77 16.37
CA ILE A 10 -10.34 -33.32 15.50
C ILE A 10 -9.95 -34.67 14.89
N ASN A 11 -8.69 -34.84 14.46
CA ASN A 11 -8.24 -36.12 13.92
C ASN A 11 -8.27 -37.23 14.99
N LYS A 12 -7.87 -36.93 16.23
CA LYS A 12 -7.98 -37.88 17.35
C LYS A 12 -9.44 -38.24 17.67
N ALA A 13 -10.34 -37.26 17.62
CA ALA A 13 -11.77 -37.48 17.82
C ALA A 13 -12.37 -38.34 16.70
N LEU A 14 -11.97 -38.12 15.44
CA LEU A 14 -12.36 -38.93 14.29
C LEU A 14 -11.90 -40.38 14.44
N ASP A 15 -10.63 -40.61 14.79
CA ASP A 15 -10.10 -41.96 15.00
C ASP A 15 -10.87 -42.71 16.10
N SER A 16 -11.27 -42.00 17.15
CA SER A 16 -12.08 -42.57 18.24
C SER A 16 -13.51 -42.88 17.78
N ALA A 17 -14.15 -41.99 17.02
CA ALA A 17 -15.49 -42.19 16.48
C ALA A 17 -15.54 -43.35 15.47
N ILE A 18 -14.50 -43.52 14.66
CA ILE A 18 -14.32 -44.65 13.73
C ILE A 18 -14.22 -45.96 14.50
N LYS A 19 -13.38 -46.02 15.55
CA LYS A 19 -13.24 -47.22 16.40
C LYS A 19 -14.55 -47.60 17.09
N LEU A 20 -15.37 -46.61 17.44
CA LEU A 20 -16.68 -46.80 18.07
C LEU A 20 -17.81 -47.06 17.05
N GLY A 21 -17.55 -46.99 15.74
CA GLY A 21 -18.55 -47.20 14.69
C GLY A 21 -19.66 -46.15 14.64
N SER A 22 -19.47 -44.98 15.27
CA SER A 22 -20.51 -43.95 15.37
C SER A 22 -20.54 -43.08 14.11
N LYS A 23 -21.30 -43.51 13.10
CA LYS A 23 -21.41 -42.81 11.80
C LYS A 23 -21.80 -41.34 11.94
N HIS A 24 -22.74 -41.02 12.84
CA HIS A 24 -23.18 -39.64 13.05
C HIS A 24 -22.07 -38.75 13.63
N ALA A 25 -21.25 -39.28 14.53
CA ALA A 25 -20.11 -38.54 15.08
C ALA A 25 -19.01 -38.33 14.02
N ILE A 26 -18.79 -39.33 13.16
CA ILE A 26 -17.84 -39.23 12.04
C ILE A 26 -18.26 -38.11 11.08
N ASP A 27 -19.52 -38.10 10.64
CA ASP A 27 -20.02 -37.10 9.68
C ASP A 27 -19.92 -35.68 10.27
N SER A 28 -20.28 -35.51 11.55
CA SER A 28 -20.17 -34.23 12.25
C SER A 28 -18.71 -33.76 12.34
N LEU A 29 -17.80 -34.62 12.80
CA LEU A 29 -16.38 -34.26 12.95
C LEU A 29 -15.70 -34.01 11.60
N GLN A 30 -16.11 -34.68 10.52
CA GLN A 30 -15.61 -34.39 9.17
C GLN A 30 -16.05 -33.00 8.70
N SER A 31 -17.29 -32.60 8.99
CA SER A 31 -17.78 -31.25 8.65
C SER A 31 -17.01 -30.17 9.41
N GLU A 32 -16.72 -30.42 10.68
CA GLU A 32 -15.95 -29.53 11.55
C GLU A 32 -14.50 -29.43 11.08
N LYS A 33 -13.87 -30.56 10.75
CA LYS A 33 -12.53 -30.61 10.15
C LYS A 33 -12.44 -29.69 8.93
N LYS A 34 -13.39 -29.82 8.00
CA LYS A 34 -13.43 -29.03 6.76
C LYS A 34 -13.58 -27.53 7.05
N TYR A 35 -14.35 -27.17 8.08
CA TYR A 35 -14.48 -25.80 8.52
C TYR A 35 -13.14 -25.26 9.04
N ILE A 36 -12.45 -26.01 9.92
CA ILE A 36 -11.16 -25.61 10.48
C ILE A 36 -10.09 -25.48 9.40
N GLU A 37 -10.02 -26.43 8.46
CA GLU A 37 -9.11 -26.36 7.30
C GLU A 37 -9.35 -25.10 6.48
N ARG A 38 -10.61 -24.74 6.23
CA ARG A 38 -10.96 -23.50 5.52
C ARG A 38 -10.54 -22.25 6.29
N GLN A 39 -10.72 -22.20 7.61
CA GLN A 39 -10.30 -21.07 8.43
C GLN A 39 -8.78 -20.92 8.49
N ALA A 40 -8.06 -22.04 8.55
CA ALA A 40 -6.60 -22.05 8.48
C ALA A 40 -6.10 -21.45 7.16
N GLN A 41 -6.67 -21.90 6.02
CA GLN A 41 -6.34 -21.36 4.70
C GLN A 41 -6.66 -19.87 4.58
N LEU A 42 -7.84 -19.43 5.05
CA LEU A 42 -8.22 -18.01 5.04
C LEU A 42 -7.27 -17.16 5.87
N THR A 43 -6.80 -17.67 7.01
CA THR A 43 -5.85 -16.96 7.87
C THR A 43 -4.50 -16.80 7.19
N LEU A 44 -4.00 -17.85 6.53
CA LEU A 44 -2.76 -17.78 5.74
C LEU A 44 -2.89 -16.79 4.58
N LEU A 45 -3.99 -16.85 3.84
CA LEU A 45 -4.26 -15.91 2.74
C LEU A 45 -4.33 -14.46 3.22
N ARG A 46 -4.96 -14.21 4.38
CA ARG A 46 -5.01 -12.88 4.99
C ARG A 46 -3.61 -12.38 5.37
N ALA A 47 -2.80 -13.22 5.99
CA ALA A 47 -1.42 -12.88 6.36
C ALA A 47 -0.56 -12.58 5.12
N GLU A 48 -0.66 -13.39 4.07
CA GLU A 48 0.05 -13.16 2.81
C GLU A 48 -0.40 -11.86 2.13
N LEU A 49 -1.71 -11.60 2.11
CA LEU A 49 -2.26 -10.37 1.57
C LEU A 49 -1.75 -9.15 2.35
N GLU A 50 -1.79 -9.19 3.68
CA GLU A 50 -1.29 -8.12 4.54
C GLU A 50 0.20 -7.86 4.31
N GLN A 51 1.01 -8.92 4.22
CA GLN A 51 2.44 -8.80 3.91
C GLN A 51 2.66 -8.10 2.56
N LYS A 52 2.02 -8.60 1.49
CA LYS A 52 2.16 -8.02 0.15
C LYS A 52 1.68 -6.57 0.09
N THR A 53 0.58 -6.25 0.77
CA THR A 53 0.06 -4.88 0.87
C THR A 53 1.06 -3.95 1.57
N ASN A 54 1.69 -4.41 2.65
CA ASN A 54 2.71 -3.65 3.37
C ASN A 54 3.98 -3.45 2.52
N GLU A 55 4.43 -4.47 1.79
CA GLU A 55 5.56 -4.37 0.86
C GLU A 55 5.28 -3.36 -0.26
N ILE A 56 4.10 -3.42 -0.88
CA ILE A 56 3.68 -2.45 -1.91
C ILE A 56 3.64 -1.05 -1.33
N SER A 57 3.00 -0.86 -0.16
CA SER A 57 2.90 0.45 0.48
C SER A 57 4.27 1.04 0.79
N THR A 58 5.22 0.22 1.25
CA THR A 58 6.59 0.66 1.57
C THR A 58 7.32 1.08 0.31
N LYS A 59 7.32 0.24 -0.73
CA LYS A 59 7.95 0.57 -2.03
C LYS A 59 7.36 1.83 -2.64
N THR A 60 6.04 2.00 -2.58
CA THR A 60 5.41 3.20 -3.13
C THR A 60 5.76 4.46 -2.33
N LYS A 61 5.85 4.36 -1.00
CA LYS A 61 6.34 5.48 -0.16
C LYS A 61 7.77 5.87 -0.53
N GLU A 62 8.65 4.91 -0.76
CA GLU A 62 10.03 5.18 -1.18
C GLU A 62 10.08 5.88 -2.54
N ILE A 63 9.36 5.36 -3.55
CA ILE A 63 9.28 5.97 -4.89
C ILE A 63 8.75 7.41 -4.79
N LEU A 64 7.70 7.63 -3.99
CA LEU A 64 7.20 8.97 -3.75
C LEU A 64 8.30 9.82 -3.09
N SER A 65 8.89 9.42 -1.97
CA SER A 65 9.95 10.23 -1.34
C SER A 65 11.07 10.64 -2.31
N GLY A 66 11.50 9.74 -3.21
CA GLY A 66 12.46 10.06 -4.27
C GLY A 66 11.94 11.09 -5.28
N ASN A 67 10.71 10.93 -5.75
CA ASN A 67 10.07 11.90 -6.65
C ASN A 67 9.86 13.27 -6.00
N THR A 68 9.54 13.33 -4.70
CA THR A 68 9.41 14.60 -3.96
C THR A 68 10.73 15.36 -4.01
N ARG A 69 11.85 14.68 -3.74
CA ARG A 69 13.19 15.28 -3.79
C ARG A 69 13.52 15.83 -5.18
N LEU A 70 13.21 15.07 -6.23
CA LEU A 70 13.42 15.53 -7.62
C LEU A 70 12.59 16.78 -7.93
N PHE A 71 11.34 16.86 -7.47
CA PHE A 71 10.51 18.05 -7.63
C PHE A 71 11.09 19.27 -6.90
N GLU A 72 11.61 19.09 -5.69
CA GLU A 72 12.27 20.15 -4.92
C GLU A 72 13.56 20.64 -5.62
N GLU A 73 14.38 19.71 -6.12
CA GLU A 73 15.59 20.01 -6.91
C GLU A 73 15.23 20.83 -8.17
N TRP A 74 14.25 20.38 -8.95
CA TRP A 74 13.76 21.11 -10.13
C TRP A 74 13.18 22.48 -9.78
N PHE A 75 12.47 22.60 -8.67
CA PHE A 75 11.94 23.88 -8.20
C PHE A 75 13.08 24.87 -7.89
N HIS A 76 14.14 24.40 -7.25
CA HIS A 76 15.33 25.20 -6.98
C HIS A 76 16.04 25.62 -8.27
N GLU A 77 16.27 24.70 -9.21
CA GLU A 77 16.90 25.00 -10.50
C GLU A 77 16.08 26.02 -11.32
N LEU A 78 14.77 25.83 -11.41
CA LEU A 78 13.89 26.76 -12.13
C LEU A 78 13.87 28.15 -11.48
N THR A 79 13.88 28.21 -10.15
CA THR A 79 13.96 29.48 -9.42
C THR A 79 15.31 30.17 -9.66
N ASN A 80 16.40 29.41 -9.72
CA ASN A 80 17.72 29.95 -10.05
C ASN A 80 17.76 30.49 -11.49
N ILE A 81 17.23 29.74 -12.46
CA ILE A 81 17.10 30.19 -13.86
C ILE A 81 16.24 31.46 -13.94
N GLU A 82 15.11 31.53 -13.21
CA GLU A 82 14.28 32.73 -13.14
C GLU A 82 15.08 33.94 -12.65
N ASN A 83 15.83 33.78 -11.56
CA ASN A 83 16.66 34.84 -10.99
C ASN A 83 17.76 35.28 -11.96
N GLN A 84 18.44 34.34 -12.61
CA GLN A 84 19.46 34.63 -13.62
C GLN A 84 18.88 35.37 -14.84
N LEU A 85 17.67 35.01 -15.28
CA LEU A 85 16.96 35.70 -16.36
C LEU A 85 16.55 37.11 -15.96
N LYS A 86 16.08 37.33 -14.72
CA LYS A 86 15.80 38.67 -14.17
C LYS A 86 17.04 39.55 -14.13
N ILE A 87 18.19 38.99 -13.75
CA ILE A 87 19.47 39.72 -13.68
C ILE A 87 20.03 39.99 -15.08
N SER A 88 19.90 39.04 -16.01
CA SER A 88 20.47 39.14 -17.37
C SER A 88 19.67 40.04 -18.31
N PHE A 89 18.40 40.33 -18.02
CA PHE A 89 17.54 41.15 -18.86
C PHE A 89 16.93 42.33 -18.09
N GLU A 90 17.47 43.53 -18.31
CA GLU A 90 16.75 44.80 -18.07
C GLU A 90 15.63 45.05 -19.12
N SER A 91 15.24 44.03 -19.88
CA SER A 91 14.29 44.15 -20.99
C SER A 91 12.91 43.57 -20.64
N LYS A 92 11.85 44.20 -21.18
CA LYS A 92 10.47 43.71 -21.10
C LYS A 92 10.31 42.23 -21.50
N THR A 93 11.21 41.70 -22.33
CA THR A 93 11.22 40.31 -22.79
C THR A 93 11.64 39.35 -21.68
N GLY A 94 12.68 39.67 -20.89
CA GLY A 94 13.09 38.83 -19.75
C GLY A 94 12.00 38.74 -18.67
N GLN A 95 11.31 39.86 -18.44
CA GLN A 95 10.19 39.93 -17.51
C GLN A 95 8.98 39.09 -17.99
N ALA A 96 8.68 39.10 -19.29
CA ALA A 96 7.63 38.26 -19.87
C ALA A 96 7.97 36.76 -19.79
N ILE A 97 9.22 36.38 -20.05
CA ILE A 97 9.68 34.98 -19.93
C ILE A 97 9.60 34.51 -18.48
N GLY A 98 10.09 35.32 -17.52
CA GLY A 98 10.01 35.00 -16.09
C GLY A 98 8.57 34.80 -15.62
N THR A 99 7.65 35.67 -16.03
CA THR A 99 6.21 35.56 -15.70
C THR A 99 5.59 34.29 -16.28
N SER A 100 5.92 33.94 -17.53
CA SER A 100 5.43 32.72 -18.19
C SER A 100 5.95 31.45 -17.51
N LEU A 101 7.21 31.45 -17.10
CA LEU A 101 7.83 30.36 -16.34
C LEU A 101 7.15 30.18 -14.98
N MET A 102 6.92 31.29 -14.27
CA MET A 102 6.28 31.30 -12.95
C MET A 102 4.84 30.76 -13.02
N ASN A 103 4.09 31.15 -14.05
CA ASN A 103 2.75 30.63 -14.28
C ASN A 103 2.77 29.12 -14.56
N LYS A 104 3.63 28.63 -15.46
CA LYS A 104 3.74 27.19 -15.73
C LYS A 104 4.14 26.39 -14.49
N ARG A 105 5.08 26.90 -13.69
CA ARG A 105 5.49 26.29 -12.42
C ARG A 105 4.32 26.19 -11.44
N ASN A 106 3.58 27.29 -11.25
CA ASN A 106 2.45 27.31 -10.33
C ASN A 106 1.34 26.36 -10.78
N THR A 107 1.07 26.28 -12.09
CA THR A 107 0.12 25.32 -12.67
C THR A 107 0.56 23.87 -12.42
N LEU A 108 1.85 23.56 -12.65
CA LEU A 108 2.41 22.24 -12.36
C LEU A 108 2.28 21.87 -10.89
N CYS A 109 2.62 22.78 -9.97
CA CYS A 109 2.48 22.56 -8.53
C CYS A 109 1.02 22.39 -8.09
N GLN A 110 0.07 23.09 -8.72
CA GLN A 110 -1.37 22.91 -8.42
C GLN A 110 -1.88 21.56 -8.91
N TYR A 111 -1.62 21.21 -10.17
CA TYR A 111 -2.10 19.95 -10.75
C TYR A 111 -1.49 18.74 -10.06
N TYR A 112 -0.15 18.67 -10.00
CA TYR A 112 0.51 17.49 -9.46
C TYR A 112 0.58 17.49 -7.94
N GLY A 113 0.58 18.66 -7.29
CA GLY A 113 0.67 18.75 -5.83
C GLY A 113 -0.59 18.26 -5.10
N GLN A 114 -1.76 18.28 -5.75
CA GLN A 114 -2.97 17.70 -5.18
C GLN A 114 -2.93 16.17 -5.28
N ASP A 115 -2.68 15.62 -6.46
CA ASP A 115 -2.50 14.18 -6.68
C ASP A 115 -1.46 13.58 -5.73
N TYR A 116 -0.37 14.31 -5.50
CA TYR A 116 0.69 13.88 -4.60
C TYR A 116 0.27 13.79 -3.14
N ARG A 117 -0.51 14.77 -2.67
CA ARG A 117 -1.05 14.79 -1.31
C ARG A 117 -2.11 13.70 -1.12
N GLU A 118 -2.94 13.47 -2.13
CA GLU A 118 -3.92 12.38 -2.11
C GLU A 118 -3.24 11.02 -2.06
N LEU A 119 -2.18 10.81 -2.85
CA LEU A 119 -1.34 9.61 -2.78
C LEU A 119 -0.75 9.43 -1.38
N GLN A 120 -0.08 10.45 -0.81
CA GLN A 120 0.48 10.36 0.55
C GLN A 120 -0.58 9.97 1.61
N ASN A 121 -1.79 10.52 1.50
CA ASN A 121 -2.88 10.25 2.44
C ASN A 121 -3.54 8.88 2.24
N GLY A 122 -3.51 8.33 1.02
CA GLY A 122 -4.08 7.03 0.68
C GLY A 122 -3.35 5.82 1.26
N PHE A 123 -2.08 5.95 1.65
CA PHE A 123 -1.27 4.83 2.18
C PHE A 123 -1.47 4.52 3.67
N LYS A 124 -2.58 4.94 4.28
CA LYS A 124 -2.97 4.45 5.62
C LYS A 124 -3.61 3.08 5.50
N VAL A 125 -2.79 2.03 5.42
CA VAL A 125 -3.26 0.64 5.57
C VAL A 125 -3.80 0.51 6.99
N ARG A 126 -5.12 0.38 7.13
CA ARG A 126 -5.71 0.01 8.42
C ARG A 126 -5.47 -1.48 8.64
N PRO A 127 -4.99 -1.89 9.82
CA PRO A 127 -4.90 -3.31 10.14
C PRO A 127 -6.30 -3.91 10.04
N ILE A 128 -6.42 -5.01 9.29
CA ILE A 128 -7.66 -5.79 9.22
C ILE A 128 -7.80 -6.44 10.60
N SER A 129 -8.72 -5.90 11.42
CA SER A 129 -9.03 -6.40 12.76
C SER A 129 -9.90 -7.65 12.70
#